data_AF-A0AA43T576-F1
#
_entry.id   AF-A0AA43T576-F1
#
_cell.length_a   1.000
_cell.length_b   1.000
_cell.length_c   1.000
_cell.angle_alpha   90.00
_cell.angle_beta   90.00
_cell.angle_gamma   90.00
#
_symmetry.space_group_name_H-M   'P 1'
#
loop_
_entity.id
_entity.type
_entity.pdbx_description
1 polymer ?
#
loop_
_entity_poly.entity_id
_entity_poly.type
_entity_poly.pdbx_seq_one_letter_code
_entity_poly.pdbx_strand_id
1 'polypeptide(L)'
;MEKTDECRRIEKERDDRLLDVWLDRQDALEFLGREISDYNEFAPEHDRAVVRMVYELTRQAILMFRINPMIPVDYGDDFRWLSAEIGSDGMNLIADSVRWHGARKWRNDPDVSPEGRAPRSFMGHVKEPGESLEDVYTGNVDREETVSYETALKHIWREDNIAGGRWADDRGPWTYK
;
A
#
# COMPACT_ATOMS: atom_id res chain seq x y z
N MET A 1 7.15 60.35 -33.00
CA MET A 1 7.98 59.60 -32.03
C MET A 1 7.03 59.06 -30.95
N GLU A 2 6.11 58.19 -31.35
CA GLU A 2 4.86 57.90 -30.59
C GLU A 2 4.59 56.38 -30.45
N LYS A 3 5.39 55.53 -31.10
CA LYS A 3 5.28 54.05 -31.02
C LYS A 3 5.88 53.43 -29.75
N THR A 4 6.65 54.20 -28.99
CA THR A 4 7.41 53.70 -27.83
C THR A 4 6.55 53.45 -26.61
N ASP A 5 5.51 54.27 -26.37
CA ASP A 5 4.69 54.15 -25.16
C ASP A 5 3.62 53.07 -25.29
N GLU A 6 3.07 52.86 -26.49
CA GLU A 6 2.17 51.75 -26.77
C GLU A 6 2.89 50.39 -26.71
N CYS A 7 4.11 50.29 -27.26
CA CYS A 7 4.94 49.09 -27.11
C CYS A 7 5.27 48.79 -25.65
N ARG A 8 5.66 49.79 -24.85
CA ARG A 8 5.94 49.61 -23.41
C ARG A 8 4.72 49.15 -22.62
N ARG A 9 3.53 49.64 -22.97
CA ARG A 9 2.27 49.24 -22.32
C ARG A 9 1.91 47.78 -22.62
N ILE A 10 2.09 47.32 -23.86
CA ILE A 10 1.85 45.93 -24.26
C ILE A 10 2.87 44.99 -23.62
N GLU A 11 4.13 45.41 -23.53
CA GLU A 11 5.19 44.65 -22.86
C GLU A 11 4.88 44.49 -21.37
N LYS A 12 4.49 45.58 -20.70
CA LYS A 12 4.04 45.55 -19.30
C LYS A 12 2.82 44.65 -19.09
N GLU A 13 1.80 44.73 -19.94
CA GLU A 13 0.63 43.83 -19.85
C GLU A 13 1.00 42.35 -20.02
N ARG A 14 2.02 42.03 -20.82
CA ARG A 14 2.52 40.66 -20.97
C ARG A 14 3.30 40.22 -19.74
N ASP A 15 4.15 41.09 -19.19
CA ASP A 15 4.89 40.82 -17.96
C ASP A 15 3.96 40.63 -16.76
N ASP A 16 2.93 41.47 -16.63
CA ASP A 16 1.91 41.36 -15.58
C ASP A 16 1.14 40.03 -15.72
N ARG A 17 0.75 39.64 -16.94
CA ARG A 17 0.10 38.34 -17.18
C ARG A 17 1.01 37.14 -16.91
N LEU A 18 2.30 37.25 -17.24
CA LEU A 18 3.27 36.20 -16.93
C LEU A 18 3.44 36.07 -15.41
N LEU A 19 3.50 37.19 -14.70
CA LEU A 19 3.57 37.22 -13.24
C LEU A 19 2.34 36.54 -12.61
N ASP A 20 1.13 36.87 -13.07
CA ASP A 20 -0.11 36.24 -12.58
C ASP A 20 -0.08 34.72 -12.78
N VAL A 21 0.30 34.24 -13.97
CA VAL A 21 0.42 32.79 -14.24
C VAL A 21 1.51 32.13 -13.38
N TRP A 22 2.60 32.83 -13.11
CA TRP A 22 3.65 32.35 -12.21
C TRP A 22 3.17 32.24 -10.77
N LEU A 23 2.40 33.21 -10.28
CA LEU A 23 1.80 33.20 -8.94
C LEU A 23 0.75 32.10 -8.81
N ASP A 24 -0.17 31.97 -9.77
CA ASP A 24 -1.18 30.90 -9.79
C ASP A 24 -0.52 29.51 -9.75
N ARG A 25 0.59 29.33 -10.48
CA ARG A 25 1.38 28.10 -10.46
C ARG A 25 2.00 27.86 -9.08
N GLN A 26 2.55 28.90 -8.44
CA GLN A 26 3.15 28.78 -7.12
C GLN A 26 2.09 28.39 -6.08
N ASP A 27 0.93 29.05 -6.09
CA ASP A 27 -0.17 28.76 -5.18
C ASP A 27 -0.66 27.30 -5.34
N ALA A 28 -0.75 26.80 -6.57
CA ALA A 28 -1.11 25.41 -6.84
C ALA A 28 -0.06 24.42 -6.32
N LEU A 29 1.23 24.73 -6.44
CA LEU A 29 2.31 23.90 -5.92
C LEU A 29 2.36 23.90 -4.39
N GLU A 30 2.12 25.05 -3.74
CA GLU A 30 2.03 25.15 -2.29
C GLU A 30 0.82 24.36 -1.75
N PHE A 31 -0.32 24.45 -2.43
CA PHE A 31 -1.51 23.66 -2.08
C PHE A 31 -1.23 22.15 -2.18
N LEU A 32 -0.68 21.69 -3.30
CA LEU A 32 -0.37 20.29 -3.54
C LEU A 32 0.73 19.78 -2.60
N GLY A 33 1.69 20.63 -2.23
CA GLY A 33 2.70 20.31 -1.22
C GLY A 33 2.10 20.06 0.16
N ARG A 34 1.09 20.85 0.57
CA ARG A 34 0.36 20.62 1.83
C ARG A 34 -0.43 19.32 1.80
N GLU A 35 -1.18 19.05 0.74
CA GLU A 35 -1.94 17.79 0.63
C GLU A 35 -1.04 16.55 0.65
N ILE A 36 0.12 16.61 -0.02
CA ILE A 36 1.10 15.52 -0.01
C ILE A 36 1.75 15.37 1.36
N SER A 37 2.08 16.47 2.03
CA SER A 37 2.62 16.43 3.40
C SER A 37 1.63 15.77 4.36
N ASP A 38 0.36 16.17 4.31
CA ASP A 38 -0.71 15.58 5.12
C ASP A 38 -0.84 14.08 4.81
N TYR A 39 -0.86 13.70 3.53
CA TYR A 39 -0.90 12.30 3.11
C TYR A 39 0.28 11.48 3.66
N ASN A 40 1.49 12.00 3.52
CA ASN A 40 2.73 11.33 3.96
C ASN A 40 2.82 11.22 5.49
N GLU A 41 2.14 12.07 6.24
CA GLU A 41 2.04 11.94 7.70
C GLU A 41 1.23 10.69 8.08
N PHE A 42 0.13 10.39 7.38
CA PHE A 42 -0.74 9.25 7.67
C PHE A 42 -0.30 7.94 7.02
N ALA A 43 0.33 7.98 5.84
CA ALA A 43 0.68 6.80 5.06
C ALA A 43 1.48 5.73 5.86
N PRO A 44 2.50 6.07 6.66
CA PRO A 44 3.27 5.08 7.42
C PRO A 44 2.43 4.30 8.44
N GLU A 45 1.41 4.91 9.04
CA GLU A 45 0.53 4.25 10.00
C GLU A 45 -0.43 3.30 9.30
N HIS A 46 -1.03 3.75 8.20
CA HIS A 46 -1.88 2.92 7.35
C HIS A 46 -1.12 1.69 6.84
N ASP A 47 0.08 1.91 6.30
CA ASP A 47 0.93 0.86 5.73
C ASP A 47 1.30 -0.20 6.77
N ARG A 48 1.65 0.23 8.00
CA ARG A 48 1.88 -0.69 9.13
C ARG A 48 0.63 -1.46 9.52
N ALA A 49 -0.54 -0.83 9.51
CA ALA A 49 -1.80 -1.50 9.84
C ALA A 49 -2.15 -2.58 8.81
N VAL A 50 -1.97 -2.29 7.51
CA VAL A 50 -2.18 -3.25 6.41
C VAL A 50 -1.23 -4.44 6.55
N VAL A 51 0.08 -4.20 6.72
CA VAL A 51 1.06 -5.28 6.93
C VAL A 51 0.68 -6.12 8.14
N ARG A 52 0.29 -5.46 9.23
CA ARG A 52 -0.08 -6.14 10.46
C ARG A 52 -1.26 -7.08 10.27
N MET A 53 -2.30 -6.60 9.62
CA MET A 53 -3.50 -7.37 9.36
C MET A 53 -3.21 -8.58 8.45
N VAL A 54 -2.50 -8.40 7.34
CA VAL A 54 -2.14 -9.51 6.44
C VAL A 54 -1.32 -10.58 7.17
N TYR A 55 -0.36 -10.15 7.99
CA TYR A 55 0.45 -11.06 8.79
C TYR A 55 -0.38 -11.83 9.83
N GLU A 56 -1.26 -11.15 10.55
CA GLU A 56 -2.14 -11.77 11.56
C GLU A 56 -3.11 -12.79 10.92
N LEU A 57 -3.76 -12.43 9.81
CA LEU A 57 -4.62 -13.35 9.05
C LEU A 57 -3.85 -14.59 8.58
N THR A 58 -2.63 -14.39 8.08
CA THR A 58 -1.76 -15.50 7.63
C THR A 58 -1.41 -16.44 8.79
N ARG A 59 -0.99 -15.89 9.95
CA ARG A 59 -0.70 -16.67 11.17
C ARG A 59 -1.93 -17.43 11.65
N GLN A 60 -3.10 -16.79 11.69
CA GLN A 60 -4.35 -17.42 12.10
C GLN A 60 -4.71 -18.61 11.20
N ALA A 61 -4.61 -18.45 9.88
CA ALA A 61 -4.88 -19.53 8.93
C ALA A 61 -3.90 -20.70 9.13
N ILE A 62 -2.59 -20.44 9.25
CA ILE A 62 -1.58 -21.47 9.54
C ILE A 62 -1.92 -22.23 10.82
N LEU A 63 -2.29 -21.52 11.89
CA LEU A 63 -2.63 -22.12 13.18
C LEU A 63 -3.86 -23.02 13.06
N MET A 64 -4.90 -22.58 12.35
CA MET A 64 -6.10 -23.39 12.12
C MET A 64 -5.79 -24.67 11.32
N PHE A 65 -4.89 -24.61 10.33
CA PHE A 65 -4.45 -25.82 9.60
C PHE A 65 -3.64 -26.79 10.48
N ARG A 66 -2.80 -26.28 11.39
CA ARG A 66 -1.84 -27.10 12.15
C ARG A 66 -2.39 -27.66 13.46
N ILE A 67 -3.17 -26.86 14.20
CA ILE A 67 -3.60 -27.22 15.56
C ILE A 67 -4.79 -28.18 15.52
N ASN A 68 -5.80 -27.89 14.71
CA ASN A 68 -6.98 -28.73 14.61
C ASN A 68 -7.41 -28.87 13.14
N PRO A 69 -6.99 -29.96 12.46
CA PRO A 69 -7.37 -30.25 11.09
C PRO A 69 -8.88 -30.30 10.85
N MET A 70 -9.71 -30.48 11.88
CA MET A 70 -11.16 -30.47 11.71
C MET A 70 -11.69 -29.07 11.41
N ILE A 71 -11.04 -27.99 11.85
CA ILE A 71 -11.48 -26.60 11.55
C ILE A 71 -11.58 -26.35 10.03
N PRO A 72 -10.52 -26.55 9.23
CA PRO A 72 -10.60 -26.38 7.78
C PRO A 72 -11.46 -27.44 7.08
N VAL A 73 -11.60 -28.64 7.66
CA VAL A 73 -12.47 -29.71 7.11
C VAL A 73 -13.94 -29.36 7.30
N ASP A 74 -14.33 -28.95 8.50
CA ASP A 74 -15.70 -28.58 8.85
C ASP A 74 -16.10 -27.32 8.07
N TYR A 75 -15.18 -26.36 7.97
CA TYR A 75 -15.38 -25.11 7.24
C TYR A 75 -16.59 -24.34 7.78
N GLY A 76 -16.63 -24.21 9.10
CA GLY A 76 -17.62 -23.40 9.81
C GLY A 76 -17.36 -21.90 9.65
N ASP A 77 -18.27 -21.09 10.19
CA ASP A 77 -18.29 -19.63 9.99
C ASP A 77 -16.97 -18.95 10.33
N ASP A 78 -16.28 -19.37 11.40
CA ASP A 78 -14.99 -18.79 11.80
C ASP A 78 -13.90 -18.97 10.73
N PHE A 79 -13.82 -20.16 10.13
CA PHE A 79 -12.83 -20.46 9.08
C PHE A 79 -13.28 -19.93 7.72
N ARG A 80 -14.59 -19.90 7.47
CA ARG A 80 -15.19 -19.32 6.27
C ARG A 80 -14.97 -17.81 6.21
N TRP A 81 -15.16 -17.10 7.32
CA TRP A 81 -14.85 -15.67 7.43
C TRP A 81 -13.38 -15.41 7.10
N LEU A 82 -12.47 -16.16 7.73
CA LEU A 82 -11.04 -16.03 7.49
C LEU A 82 -10.67 -16.30 6.03
N SER A 83 -11.31 -17.31 5.42
CA SER A 83 -11.13 -17.63 4.00
C SER A 83 -11.59 -16.49 3.09
N ALA A 84 -12.69 -15.81 3.44
CA ALA A 84 -13.20 -14.68 2.68
C ALA A 84 -12.36 -13.40 2.86
N GLU A 85 -11.79 -13.18 4.04
CA GLU A 85 -10.81 -12.10 4.26
C GLU A 85 -9.53 -12.33 3.45
N ILE A 86 -9.03 -13.57 3.46
CA ILE A 86 -7.77 -13.92 2.79
C ILE A 86 -7.92 -14.06 1.28
N GLY A 87 -9.06 -14.57 0.81
CA GLY A 87 -9.28 -14.92 -0.58
C GLY A 87 -8.76 -16.31 -0.93
N SER A 88 -9.29 -16.86 -2.01
CA SER A 88 -8.99 -18.25 -2.38
C SER A 88 -7.53 -18.45 -2.81
N ASP A 89 -6.89 -17.45 -3.42
CA ASP A 89 -5.48 -17.51 -3.83
C ASP A 89 -4.54 -17.48 -2.62
N GLY A 90 -4.79 -16.57 -1.68
CA GLY A 90 -4.06 -16.51 -0.41
C GLY A 90 -4.21 -17.81 0.39
N MET A 91 -5.43 -18.33 0.50
CA MET A 91 -5.71 -19.59 1.19
C MET A 91 -5.04 -20.79 0.50
N ASN A 92 -4.96 -20.79 -0.83
CA ASN A 92 -4.22 -21.82 -1.57
C ASN A 92 -2.73 -21.80 -1.23
N LEU A 93 -2.11 -20.61 -1.27
CA LEU A 93 -0.70 -20.43 -0.94
C LEU A 93 -0.39 -20.88 0.49
N ILE A 94 -1.23 -20.48 1.46
CA ILE A 94 -1.08 -20.87 2.86
C ILE A 94 -1.22 -22.38 3.01
N ALA A 95 -2.27 -22.97 2.44
CA ALA A 95 -2.50 -24.41 2.47
C ALA A 95 -1.32 -25.20 1.87
N ASP A 96 -0.76 -24.74 0.74
CA ASP A 96 0.41 -25.34 0.11
C ASP A 96 1.65 -25.23 1.00
N SER A 97 1.87 -24.06 1.62
CA SER A 97 3.02 -23.80 2.50
C SER A 97 3.05 -24.71 3.74
N VAL A 98 1.88 -25.07 4.28
CA VAL A 98 1.75 -25.98 5.43
C VAL A 98 1.51 -27.43 5.01
N ARG A 99 1.61 -27.74 3.71
CA ARG A 99 1.37 -29.08 3.13
C ARG A 99 0.00 -29.65 3.49
N TRP A 100 -1.03 -28.81 3.46
CA TRP A 100 -2.40 -29.23 3.68
C TRP A 100 -2.92 -30.09 2.53
N HIS A 101 -3.33 -31.32 2.86
CA HIS A 101 -3.87 -32.30 1.92
C HIS A 101 -5.38 -32.51 2.05
N GLY A 102 -6.05 -31.85 2.99
CA GLY A 102 -7.49 -31.94 3.16
C GLY A 102 -8.27 -31.13 2.13
N ALA A 103 -9.59 -31.17 2.24
CA ALA A 103 -10.49 -30.44 1.36
C ALA A 103 -10.20 -28.93 1.39
N ARG A 104 -10.37 -28.27 0.23
CA ARG A 104 -10.18 -26.82 0.04
C ARG A 104 -11.51 -26.17 -0.31
N LYS A 105 -12.45 -26.19 0.64
CA LYS A 105 -13.85 -25.78 0.42
C LYS A 105 -13.99 -24.32 -0.01
N TRP A 106 -13.07 -23.44 0.41
CA TRP A 106 -13.01 -22.04 -0.02
C TRP A 106 -12.90 -21.83 -1.53
N ARG A 107 -12.40 -22.81 -2.29
CA ARG A 107 -12.33 -22.70 -3.77
C ARG A 107 -13.69 -22.68 -4.44
N ASN A 108 -14.70 -23.23 -3.78
CA ASN A 108 -16.06 -23.36 -4.30
C ASN A 108 -17.05 -22.49 -3.54
N ASP A 109 -16.58 -21.67 -2.59
CA ASP A 109 -17.42 -20.80 -1.78
C ASP A 109 -17.68 -19.51 -2.56
N PRO A 110 -18.94 -19.21 -2.92
CA PRO A 110 -19.25 -18.01 -3.71
C PRO A 110 -18.95 -16.70 -2.99
N ASP A 111 -18.83 -16.73 -1.65
CA ASP A 111 -18.51 -15.55 -0.85
C ASP A 111 -16.99 -15.30 -0.70
N VAL A 112 -16.17 -16.15 -1.33
CA VAL A 112 -14.70 -16.05 -1.31
C VAL A 112 -14.19 -15.69 -2.70
N SER A 113 -13.79 -14.42 -2.88
CA SER A 113 -13.11 -13.97 -4.09
C SER A 113 -11.68 -14.53 -4.18
N PRO A 114 -11.02 -14.51 -5.35
CA PRO A 114 -9.60 -14.82 -5.47
C PRO A 114 -8.72 -13.95 -4.56
N GLU A 115 -8.98 -12.64 -4.55
CA GLU A 115 -8.13 -11.63 -3.90
C GLU A 115 -8.41 -11.46 -2.38
N GLY A 116 -9.59 -11.88 -1.92
CA GLY A 116 -10.07 -11.65 -0.56
C GLY A 116 -10.66 -10.26 -0.33
N ARG A 117 -11.06 -9.99 0.92
CA ARG A 117 -11.61 -8.70 1.36
C ARG A 117 -10.62 -7.83 2.11
N ALA A 118 -9.59 -8.42 2.71
CA ALA A 118 -8.62 -7.67 3.49
C ALA A 118 -7.90 -6.65 2.59
N PRO A 119 -7.84 -5.36 2.95
CA PRO A 119 -7.02 -4.40 2.23
C PRO A 119 -5.55 -4.84 2.25
N ARG A 120 -4.93 -4.85 1.07
CA ARG A 120 -3.52 -5.23 0.89
C ARG A 120 -2.69 -4.13 0.25
N SER A 121 -3.31 -3.03 -0.14
CA SER A 121 -2.64 -1.90 -0.79
C SER A 121 -2.05 -0.94 0.23
N PHE A 122 -0.92 -0.37 -0.17
CA PHE A 122 -0.22 0.67 0.56
C PHE A 122 -0.64 2.04 0.06
N MET A 123 -0.61 2.99 0.98
CA MET A 123 -0.63 4.40 0.62
C MET A 123 0.75 4.80 0.03
N GLY A 124 1.84 4.29 0.62
CA GLY A 124 3.19 4.63 0.15
C GLY A 124 3.55 6.09 0.41
N HIS A 125 4.78 6.48 0.08
CA HIS A 125 5.24 7.85 0.22
C HIS A 125 5.17 8.57 -1.12
N VAL A 126 4.44 9.68 -1.16
CA VAL A 126 4.36 10.54 -2.34
C VAL A 126 5.45 11.59 -2.23
N LYS A 127 6.20 11.85 -3.30
CA LYS A 127 7.29 12.84 -3.24
C LYS A 127 6.67 14.23 -3.03
N GLU A 128 7.18 15.04 -2.12
CA GLU A 128 6.75 16.44 -2.06
C GLU A 128 7.28 17.22 -3.29
N PRO A 129 6.53 18.21 -3.80
CA PRO A 129 7.06 19.17 -4.76
C PRO A 129 8.30 19.84 -4.16
N GLY A 130 9.38 19.95 -4.94
CA GLY A 130 10.67 20.48 -4.44
C GLY A 130 10.72 22.00 -4.34
N GLU A 131 11.75 22.52 -3.63
CA GLU A 131 12.02 23.95 -3.41
C GLU A 131 12.43 24.73 -4.67
N SER A 132 12.89 24.06 -5.73
CA SER A 132 13.23 24.69 -7.01
C SER A 132 12.01 24.79 -7.91
N LEU A 133 11.52 26.02 -8.11
CA LEU A 133 10.38 26.43 -8.95
C LEU A 133 10.40 25.95 -10.43
N GLU A 134 11.36 25.13 -10.83
CA GLU A 134 11.57 24.66 -12.20
C GLU A 134 11.22 23.18 -12.43
N ASP A 135 11.00 22.37 -11.39
CA ASP A 135 10.69 20.96 -11.59
C ASP A 135 9.18 20.74 -11.72
N VAL A 136 8.74 20.40 -12.93
CA VAL A 136 7.44 19.76 -13.16
C VAL A 136 7.36 18.56 -12.22
N TYR A 137 6.37 18.56 -11.34
CA TYR A 137 6.13 17.44 -10.44
C TYR A 137 5.93 16.16 -11.26
N THR A 138 6.92 15.26 -11.21
CA THR A 138 6.94 13.97 -11.95
C THR A 138 6.66 12.78 -11.03
N GLY A 139 6.27 13.04 -9.78
CA GLY A 139 5.88 11.99 -8.85
C GLY A 139 4.68 11.23 -9.39
N ASN A 140 4.83 9.93 -9.56
CA ASN A 140 3.76 9.06 -10.01
C ASN A 140 2.75 8.90 -8.86
N VAL A 141 1.55 9.47 -9.01
CA VAL A 141 0.48 9.42 -8.00
C VAL A 141 -0.14 8.02 -7.91
N ASP A 142 0.09 7.16 -8.92
CA ASP A 142 -0.56 5.85 -9.06
C ASP A 142 0.27 4.66 -8.54
N ARG A 143 1.17 4.85 -7.58
CA ARG A 143 1.99 3.74 -7.07
C ARG A 143 1.22 2.91 -6.04
N GLU A 144 0.31 2.05 -6.50
CA GLU A 144 -0.35 1.05 -5.66
C GLU A 144 0.61 -0.13 -5.43
N GLU A 145 1.39 -0.05 -4.34
CA GLU A 145 2.12 -1.21 -3.86
C GLU A 145 1.20 -2.10 -3.03
N THR A 146 1.40 -3.43 -3.05
CA THR A 146 0.57 -4.37 -2.30
C THR A 146 1.39 -5.38 -1.51
N VAL A 147 0.95 -5.70 -0.29
CA VAL A 147 1.46 -6.87 0.45
C VAL A 147 0.84 -8.13 -0.15
N SER A 148 1.69 -9.07 -0.58
CA SER A 148 1.24 -10.40 -0.94
C SER A 148 1.28 -11.35 0.27
N TYR A 149 0.38 -12.34 0.29
CA TYR A 149 0.43 -13.44 1.25
C TYR A 149 1.73 -14.25 1.14
N GLU A 150 2.36 -14.29 -0.04
CA GLU A 150 3.68 -14.90 -0.22
C GLU A 150 4.76 -14.17 0.61
N THR A 151 4.76 -12.84 0.61
CA THR A 151 5.67 -12.04 1.43
C THR A 151 5.45 -12.31 2.92
N ALA A 152 4.18 -12.33 3.37
CA ALA A 152 3.86 -12.66 4.75
C ALA A 152 4.36 -14.07 5.14
N LEU A 153 4.15 -15.07 4.30
CA LEU A 153 4.63 -16.44 4.51
C LEU A 153 6.17 -16.52 4.59
N LYS A 154 6.90 -15.79 3.74
CA LYS A 154 8.37 -15.72 3.80
C LYS A 154 8.84 -15.13 5.14
N HIS A 155 8.20 -14.07 5.61
CA HIS A 155 8.52 -13.46 6.91
C HIS A 155 8.26 -14.43 8.06
N ILE A 156 7.07 -15.03 8.10
CA ILE A 156 6.70 -16.02 9.13
C ILE A 156 7.68 -17.20 9.15
N TRP A 157 8.05 -17.73 7.98
CA TRP A 157 8.99 -18.83 7.90
C TRP A 157 10.38 -18.47 8.44
N ARG A 158 10.90 -17.28 8.10
CA ARG A 158 12.19 -16.79 8.59
C ARG A 158 12.19 -16.67 10.12
N GLU A 159 11.13 -16.08 10.69
CA GLU A 159 10.97 -15.94 12.14
C GLU A 159 10.92 -17.29 12.86
N ASP A 160 10.20 -18.27 12.30
CA ASP A 160 9.97 -19.56 12.95
C ASP A 160 11.16 -20.54 12.82
N ASN A 161 11.99 -20.42 11.77
CA ASN A 161 12.96 -21.47 11.39
C ASN A 161 14.42 -21.02 11.39
N ILE A 162 14.72 -19.72 11.42
CA ILE A 162 16.09 -19.21 11.53
C ILE A 162 16.29 -18.76 12.98
N ALA A 163 17.09 -19.52 13.74
CA ALA A 163 17.32 -19.31 15.17
C ALA A 163 17.73 -17.86 15.51
N GLY A 164 16.96 -17.20 16.39
CA GLY A 164 17.31 -15.93 17.03
C GLY A 164 17.04 -14.68 16.19
N GLY A 165 15.77 -14.39 15.88
CA GLY A 165 15.27 -13.20 15.16
C GLY A 165 15.67 -11.84 15.76
N ARG A 166 16.97 -11.55 15.74
CA ARG A 166 17.65 -10.41 16.34
C ARG A 166 18.93 -10.08 15.56
N TRP A 167 18.93 -10.26 14.24
CA TRP A 167 19.96 -9.63 13.40
C TRP A 167 19.58 -8.15 13.24
N ALA A 168 20.53 -7.25 13.49
CA ALA A 168 20.30 -5.80 13.58
C ALA A 168 19.74 -5.16 12.28
N ASP A 169 19.78 -5.89 11.16
CA ASP A 169 19.29 -5.45 9.86
C ASP A 169 17.92 -6.02 9.45
N ASP A 170 17.39 -6.99 10.20
CA ASP A 170 16.04 -7.50 9.99
C ASP A 170 15.04 -6.52 10.61
N ARG A 171 14.64 -5.57 9.76
CA ARG A 171 13.41 -4.80 9.86
C ARG A 171 12.29 -5.73 10.33
N GLY A 172 11.76 -5.50 11.53
CA GLY A 172 10.75 -6.34 12.16
C GLY A 172 9.49 -6.58 11.31
N PRO A 173 8.54 -7.42 11.79
CA PRO A 173 7.41 -7.89 10.99
C PRO A 173 6.50 -6.79 10.44
N TRP A 174 6.64 -5.56 10.94
CA TRP A 174 5.82 -4.40 10.61
C TRP A 174 6.51 -3.40 9.68
N THR A 175 7.71 -3.71 9.20
CA THR A 175 8.47 -2.80 8.35
C THR A 175 8.31 -3.20 6.90
N TYR A 176 7.56 -2.38 6.16
CA TYR A 176 7.47 -2.46 4.72
C TYR A 176 8.67 -1.76 4.07
N LYS A 177 9.24 -2.34 3.01
CA LYS A 177 10.39 -1.78 2.28
C LYS A 177 10.42 -2.24 0.83
#